data_AF-A0A7S4EQZ6-F1
#
_entry.id   AF-A0A7S4EQZ6-F1
#
_cell.length_a   1.000
_cell.length_b   1.000
_cell.length_c   1.000
_cell.angle_alpha   90.00
_cell.angle_beta   90.00
_cell.angle_gamma   90.00
#
_symmetry.space_group_name_H-M   'P 1'
#
loop_
_entity.id
_entity.type
_entity.pdbx_description
1 polymer ?
#
loop_
_entity_poly.entity_id
_entity_poly.type
_entity_poly.pdbx_seq_one_letter_code
_entity_poly.pdbx_strand_id
1 'polypeptide(L)'
;QFQETLAQHQQLWDALDELDANTWVLEPKAPGRDCVDRRIAIGNHCSLQIGVHVTAPTSVPQLHFLGAERPLAPLKHALNTNLHRWDVTQGLHANLEMLLDLKLPTPQHADAEGADDYSVECAICYSYHLDDAVPECACDSCSKPFHQSCLTEWLRGLPTTQQSFNRLFGECPYCNYAITVTTH
;
A
#
# COMPACT_ATOMS: atom_id res chain seq x y z
N GLN A 1 8.73 -4.55 37.90
CA GLN A 1 8.13 -5.43 36.88
C GLN A 1 7.26 -4.67 35.87
N PHE A 2 6.08 -4.13 36.19
CA PHE A 2 5.24 -3.43 35.19
C PHE A 2 5.92 -2.20 34.53
N GLN A 3 6.50 -1.29 35.33
CA GLN A 3 7.18 -0.10 34.79
C GLN A 3 8.45 -0.40 33.99
N GLU A 4 9.18 -1.46 34.35
CA GLU A 4 10.37 -1.90 33.61
C GLU A 4 9.99 -2.48 32.25
N THR A 5 8.89 -3.23 32.17
CA THR A 5 8.34 -3.71 30.89
C THR A 5 7.84 -2.56 30.02
N LEU A 6 7.17 -1.55 30.58
CA LEU A 6 6.78 -0.35 29.81
C LEU A 6 8.00 0.35 29.20
N ALA A 7 9.08 0.52 29.97
CA ALA A 7 10.30 1.13 29.49
C ALA A 7 10.95 0.36 28.32
N GLN A 8 10.79 -0.97 28.27
CA GLN A 8 11.30 -1.81 27.18
C GLN A 8 10.54 -1.59 25.86
N HIS A 9 9.29 -1.14 25.92
CA HIS A 9 8.46 -0.89 24.73
C HIS A 9 8.45 0.58 24.28
N GLN A 10 9.07 1.49 25.05
CA GLN A 10 9.04 2.92 24.73
C GLN A 10 9.61 3.21 23.34
N GLN A 11 10.76 2.62 22.99
CA GLN A 11 11.36 2.82 21.66
C GLN A 11 10.47 2.33 20.51
N LEU A 12 9.70 1.26 20.74
CA LEU A 12 8.76 0.75 19.75
C LEU A 12 7.63 1.74 19.53
N TRP A 13 7.05 2.24 20.63
CA TRP A 13 5.97 3.21 20.57
C TRP A 13 6.41 4.55 19.99
N ASP A 14 7.63 5.01 20.32
CA ASP A 14 8.19 6.23 19.75
C ASP A 14 8.37 6.09 18.23
N ALA A 15 8.88 4.94 17.74
CA ALA A 15 9.04 4.70 16.31
C ALA A 15 7.70 4.61 15.56
N LEU A 16 6.68 3.99 16.19
CA LEU A 16 5.34 3.92 15.62
C LEU A 16 4.65 5.31 15.62
N ASP A 17 4.78 6.08 16.70
CA ASP A 17 4.23 7.43 16.81
C ASP A 17 4.88 8.38 15.80
N GLU A 18 6.20 8.26 15.58
CA GLU A 18 6.91 9.00 14.53
C GLU A 18 6.35 8.64 13.15
N LEU A 19 6.19 7.36 12.85
CA LEU A 19 5.67 6.91 11.55
C LEU A 19 4.24 7.41 11.34
N ASP A 20 3.37 7.29 12.35
CA ASP A 20 1.97 7.70 12.30
C ASP A 20 1.82 9.22 12.12
N ALA A 21 2.72 10.01 12.71
CA ALA A 21 2.70 11.46 12.60
C ALA A 21 3.21 11.99 11.25
N ASN A 22 4.09 11.25 10.57
CA ASN A 22 4.79 11.70 9.37
C ASN A 22 4.39 10.96 8.09
N THR A 23 3.40 10.06 8.15
CA THR A 23 2.95 9.32 6.96
C THR A 23 1.42 9.26 6.87
N TRP A 24 0.92 8.92 5.68
CA TRP A 24 -0.47 8.58 5.48
C TRP A 24 -0.72 7.10 5.79
N VAL A 25 -1.06 6.82 7.04
CA VAL A 25 -1.47 5.48 7.49
C VAL A 25 -2.87 5.15 6.95
N LEU A 26 -2.95 4.07 6.17
CA LEU A 26 -4.20 3.51 5.64
C LEU A 26 -4.80 2.51 6.65
N GLU A 27 -3.96 1.63 7.20
CA GLU A 27 -4.38 0.60 8.14
C GLU A 27 -3.32 0.35 9.23
N PRO A 28 -3.73 0.12 10.49
CA PRO A 28 -5.11 0.28 10.99
C PRO A 28 -5.51 1.76 11.10
N LYS A 29 -6.81 2.07 10.98
CA LYS A 29 -7.32 3.45 11.11
C LYS A 29 -7.15 4.03 12.53
N ALA A 30 -7.12 3.17 13.54
CA ALA A 30 -6.93 3.52 14.93
C ALA A 30 -5.99 2.50 15.58
N PRO A 31 -4.66 2.67 15.44
CA PRO A 31 -3.70 1.71 15.96
C PRO A 31 -3.71 1.66 17.50
N GLY A 32 -3.82 0.45 18.05
CA GLY A 32 -3.51 0.18 19.45
C GLY A 32 -2.00 0.05 19.69
N ARG A 33 -1.57 0.12 20.95
CA ARG A 33 -0.15 -0.05 21.36
C ARG A 33 0.38 -1.47 21.18
N ASP A 34 -0.50 -2.42 20.95
CA ASP A 34 -0.26 -3.83 20.60
C ASP A 34 -0.10 -4.06 19.09
N CYS A 35 -0.48 -3.10 18.26
CA CYS A 35 -0.38 -3.19 16.81
C CYS A 35 0.95 -2.61 16.31
N VAL A 36 1.81 -3.49 15.80
CA VAL A 36 3.15 -3.14 15.30
C VAL A 36 3.22 -3.02 13.77
N ASP A 37 2.11 -3.29 13.11
CA ASP A 37 1.97 -3.19 11.67
C ASP A 37 1.39 -1.82 11.27
N ARG A 38 1.91 -1.25 10.19
CA ARG A 38 1.35 -0.07 9.52
C ARG A 38 1.33 -0.31 8.02
N ARG A 39 0.20 -0.04 7.40
CA ARG A 39 0.10 0.07 5.95
C ARG A 39 0.00 1.54 5.59
N ILE A 40 0.98 2.05 4.86
CA ILE A 40 1.07 3.46 4.48
C ILE A 40 0.85 3.62 2.97
N ALA A 41 0.31 4.77 2.55
CA ALA A 41 0.21 5.12 1.15
C ALA A 41 1.58 5.50 0.56
N ILE A 42 1.84 5.14 -0.70
CA ILE A 42 3.08 5.51 -1.42
C ILE A 42 2.81 6.06 -2.84
N GLY A 43 1.55 6.32 -3.19
CA GLY A 43 1.11 6.88 -4.47
C GLY A 43 0.86 5.84 -5.56
N ASN A 44 0.33 6.25 -6.70
CA ASN A 44 -0.03 5.42 -7.86
C ASN A 44 -0.93 4.22 -7.50
N HIS A 45 -1.88 4.44 -6.60
CA HIS A 45 -2.76 3.42 -6.03
C HIS A 45 -2.00 2.28 -5.31
N CYS A 46 -0.78 2.55 -4.86
CA CYS A 46 0.08 1.59 -4.18
C CYS A 46 0.23 1.92 -2.69
N SER A 47 0.57 0.91 -1.92
CA SER A 47 0.80 1.00 -0.48
C SER A 47 1.98 0.12 -0.04
N LEU A 48 2.53 0.42 1.13
CA LEU A 48 3.61 -0.34 1.76
C LEU A 48 3.14 -0.80 3.14
N GLN A 49 3.11 -2.11 3.35
CA GLN A 49 2.91 -2.71 4.66
C GLN A 49 4.27 -2.85 5.37
N ILE A 50 4.32 -2.38 6.61
CA ILE A 50 5.51 -2.26 7.45
C ILE A 50 5.23 -3.01 8.76
N GLY A 51 6.04 -4.02 9.06
CA GLY A 51 6.01 -4.73 10.35
C GLY A 51 7.24 -4.40 11.19
N VAL A 52 7.05 -3.62 12.26
CA VAL A 52 8.16 -3.18 13.13
C VAL A 52 8.54 -4.28 14.13
N HIS A 53 9.85 -4.52 14.30
CA HIS A 53 10.33 -5.52 15.24
C HIS A 53 10.19 -5.05 16.69
N VAL A 54 9.43 -5.78 17.51
CA VAL A 54 9.18 -5.45 18.92
C VAL A 54 10.46 -5.27 19.73
N THR A 55 11.46 -6.12 19.50
CA THR A 55 12.72 -6.13 20.28
C THR A 55 13.84 -5.30 19.66
N ALA A 56 13.66 -4.83 18.41
CA ALA A 56 14.64 -4.02 17.70
C ALA A 56 13.93 -2.97 16.80
N PRO A 57 13.19 -2.01 17.38
CA PRO A 57 12.28 -1.15 16.61
C PRO A 57 12.96 -0.22 15.61
N THR A 58 14.27 0.02 15.76
CA THR A 58 15.08 0.86 14.87
C THR A 58 15.83 0.06 13.80
N SER A 59 15.75 -1.27 13.80
CA SER A 59 16.30 -2.08 12.70
C SER A 59 15.40 -2.01 11.48
N VAL A 60 15.90 -2.47 10.32
CA VAL A 60 15.09 -2.60 9.10
C VAL A 60 13.83 -3.41 9.41
N PRO A 61 12.61 -2.89 9.19
CA PRO A 61 11.37 -3.61 9.44
C PRO A 61 11.07 -4.62 8.32
N GLN A 62 10.03 -5.42 8.52
CA GLN A 62 9.44 -6.20 7.42
C GLN A 62 8.72 -5.25 6.47
N LEU A 63 9.00 -5.35 5.17
CA LEU A 63 8.45 -4.46 4.14
C LEU A 63 7.76 -5.29 3.05
N HIS A 64 6.48 -4.99 2.79
CA HIS A 64 5.68 -5.65 1.77
C HIS A 64 4.91 -4.64 0.90
N PHE A 65 5.27 -4.56 -0.38
CA PHE A 65 4.62 -3.66 -1.33
C PHE A 65 3.31 -4.25 -1.87
N LEU A 66 2.30 -3.41 -1.98
CA LEU A 66 0.96 -3.77 -2.46
C LEU A 66 0.53 -2.78 -3.56
N GLY A 67 0.17 -3.29 -4.74
CA GLY A 67 -0.29 -2.49 -5.88
C GLY A 67 0.27 -2.99 -7.22
N ALA A 68 0.06 -2.20 -8.28
CA ALA A 68 0.51 -2.55 -9.63
C ALA A 68 2.05 -2.61 -9.71
N GLU A 69 2.60 -3.57 -10.48
CA GLU A 69 4.05 -3.78 -10.52
C GLU A 69 4.81 -2.60 -11.12
N ARG A 70 4.24 -1.93 -12.12
CA ARG A 70 4.93 -0.83 -12.84
C ARG A 70 5.36 0.32 -11.91
N PRO A 71 4.46 0.94 -11.11
CA PRO A 71 4.87 1.98 -10.17
C PRO A 71 5.76 1.45 -9.03
N LEU A 72 5.63 0.18 -8.66
CA LEU A 72 6.41 -0.42 -7.57
C LEU A 72 7.84 -0.81 -7.95
N ALA A 73 8.08 -1.16 -9.21
CA ALA A 73 9.38 -1.60 -9.72
C ALA A 73 10.55 -0.64 -9.37
N PRO A 74 10.46 0.69 -9.60
CA PRO A 74 11.53 1.61 -9.20
C PRO A 74 11.73 1.66 -7.67
N LEU A 75 10.66 1.59 -6.87
CA LEU A 75 10.75 1.62 -5.41
C LEU A 75 11.43 0.36 -4.86
N LYS A 76 11.11 -0.81 -5.42
CA LYS A 76 11.79 -2.08 -5.08
C LYS A 76 13.27 -2.03 -5.46
N HIS A 77 13.61 -1.44 -6.59
CA HIS A 77 15.00 -1.26 -7.00
C HIS A 77 15.76 -0.29 -6.07
N ALA A 78 15.15 0.83 -5.71
CA ALA A 78 15.71 1.80 -4.76
C ALA A 78 15.96 1.13 -3.41
N LEU A 79 14.98 0.39 -2.87
CA LEU A 79 15.12 -0.33 -1.61
C LEU A 79 16.33 -1.27 -1.62
N ASN A 80 16.47 -2.10 -2.65
CA ASN A 80 17.59 -3.04 -2.76
C ASN A 80 18.94 -2.32 -2.86
N THR A 81 18.98 -1.21 -3.59
CA THR A 81 20.20 -0.39 -3.76
C THR A 81 20.58 0.32 -2.46
N ASN A 82 19.61 0.87 -1.74
CA ASN A 82 19.81 1.73 -0.58
C ASN A 82 19.83 0.99 0.76
N LEU A 83 19.52 -0.31 0.81
CA LEU A 83 19.40 -1.07 2.05
C LEU A 83 20.61 -0.93 2.99
N HIS A 84 21.82 -0.88 2.42
CA HIS A 84 23.08 -0.71 3.14
C HIS A 84 23.24 0.64 3.85
N ARG A 85 22.40 1.63 3.51
CA ARG A 85 22.42 2.98 4.06
C ARG A 85 21.51 3.13 5.28
N TRP A 86 20.80 2.07 5.69
CA TRP A 86 19.95 2.10 6.87
C TRP A 86 20.76 2.50 8.11
N ASP A 87 20.30 3.52 8.81
CA ASP A 87 20.96 4.03 10.01
C ASP A 87 20.03 3.85 11.21
N VAL A 88 20.39 2.96 12.13
CA VAL A 88 19.62 2.66 13.35
C VAL A 88 19.54 3.84 14.32
N THR A 89 20.31 4.90 14.10
CA THR A 89 20.25 6.16 14.86
C THR A 89 19.26 7.16 14.26
N GLN A 90 18.80 6.94 13.04
CA GLN A 90 17.77 7.75 12.38
C GLN A 90 16.37 7.19 12.65
N GLY A 91 15.39 8.08 12.58
CA GLY A 91 13.98 7.73 12.69
C GLY A 91 13.51 6.83 11.56
N LEU A 92 12.43 6.09 11.81
CA LEU A 92 11.88 5.11 10.88
C LEU A 92 11.43 5.80 9.59
N HIS A 93 10.75 6.93 9.72
CA HIS A 93 10.29 7.74 8.60
C HIS A 93 11.43 8.18 7.68
N ALA A 94 12.50 8.76 8.25
CA ALA A 94 13.63 9.25 7.47
C ALA A 94 14.38 8.13 6.74
N ASN A 95 14.55 6.98 7.39
CA ASN A 95 15.14 5.80 6.76
C ASN A 95 14.28 5.29 5.59
N LEU A 96 12.96 5.24 5.75
CA LEU A 96 12.05 4.77 4.70
C LEU A 96 12.07 5.69 3.47
N GLU A 97 12.03 7.02 3.67
CA GLU A 97 12.16 7.96 2.54
C GLU A 97 13.47 7.75 1.78
N MET A 98 14.58 7.57 2.51
CA MET A 98 15.90 7.34 1.93
C MET A 98 15.97 6.00 1.19
N LEU A 99 15.42 4.92 1.77
CA LEU A 99 15.40 3.60 1.14
C LEU A 99 14.64 3.62 -0.18
N LEU A 100 13.45 4.22 -0.17
CA LEU A 100 12.53 4.22 -1.30
C LEU A 100 12.86 5.29 -2.35
N ASP A 101 13.76 6.22 -2.02
CA ASP A 101 14.02 7.44 -2.78
C ASP A 101 12.71 8.20 -3.09
N LEU A 102 11.87 8.30 -2.06
CA LEU A 102 10.49 8.79 -2.16
C LEU A 102 10.19 9.67 -0.95
N LYS A 103 9.56 10.82 -1.21
CA LYS A 103 8.91 11.59 -0.14
C LYS A 103 7.58 10.94 0.23
N LEU A 104 7.48 10.48 1.46
CA LEU A 104 6.28 9.78 1.91
C LEU A 104 5.12 10.79 2.04
N PRO A 105 3.93 10.44 1.54
CA PRO A 105 2.80 11.35 1.59
C PRO A 105 2.28 11.50 3.02
N THR A 106 1.74 12.68 3.33
CA THR A 106 0.91 12.90 4.51
C THR A 106 -0.49 13.36 4.08
N PRO A 107 -1.54 13.09 4.88
CA PRO A 107 -2.90 13.51 4.54
C PRO A 107 -3.04 15.04 4.37
N GLN A 108 -2.17 15.82 5.00
CA GLN A 108 -2.21 17.28 5.00
C GLN A 108 -1.70 17.89 3.68
N HIS A 109 -0.90 17.16 2.91
CA HIS A 109 -0.29 17.63 1.68
C HIS A 109 -1.01 17.17 0.40
N ALA A 110 -2.00 16.29 0.52
CA ALA A 110 -2.84 15.91 -0.61
C ALA A 110 -3.88 17.00 -0.88
N ASP A 111 -3.82 17.63 -2.06
CA ASP A 111 -4.96 18.35 -2.60
C ASP A 111 -6.05 17.35 -3.05
N ALA A 112 -7.27 17.84 -3.31
CA ALA A 112 -8.40 16.98 -3.66
C ALA A 112 -8.13 16.13 -4.92
N GLU A 113 -7.28 16.60 -5.84
CA GLU A 113 -6.90 15.89 -7.06
C GLU A 113 -5.82 14.82 -6.80
N GLY A 114 -4.83 15.10 -5.94
CA GLY A 114 -3.79 14.15 -5.56
C GLY A 114 -4.27 13.05 -4.61
N ALA A 115 -5.34 13.28 -3.85
CA ALA A 115 -5.89 12.29 -2.91
C ALA A 115 -6.32 10.97 -3.58
N ASP A 116 -6.80 11.01 -4.83
CA ASP A 116 -7.19 9.80 -5.58
C ASP A 116 -5.99 8.89 -5.85
N ASP A 117 -4.80 9.44 -6.10
CA ASP A 117 -3.57 8.69 -6.34
C ASP A 117 -3.15 7.81 -5.16
N TYR A 118 -3.62 8.15 -3.95
CA TYR A 118 -3.35 7.39 -2.72
C TYR A 118 -4.50 6.43 -2.36
N SER A 119 -5.60 6.43 -3.12
CA SER A 119 -6.70 5.49 -2.92
C SER A 119 -6.29 4.08 -3.30
N VAL A 120 -6.51 3.14 -2.39
CA VAL A 120 -6.27 1.70 -2.57
C VAL A 120 -7.56 0.88 -2.67
N GLU A 121 -8.71 1.55 -2.59
CA GLU A 121 -10.04 0.94 -2.66
C GLU A 121 -10.36 0.52 -4.09
N CYS A 122 -11.17 -0.52 -4.25
CA CYS A 122 -11.61 -0.92 -5.58
C CYS A 122 -12.32 0.24 -6.28
N ALA A 123 -11.87 0.56 -7.49
CA ALA A 123 -12.39 1.69 -8.24
C ALA A 123 -13.82 1.47 -8.79
N ILE A 124 -14.45 0.32 -8.55
CA ILE A 124 -15.85 0.06 -8.93
C ILE A 124 -16.77 0.17 -7.72
N CYS A 125 -16.45 -0.51 -6.61
CA CYS A 125 -17.31 -0.55 -5.43
C CYS A 125 -16.93 0.47 -4.35
N TYR A 126 -15.80 1.17 -4.49
CA TYR A 126 -15.26 2.12 -3.52
C TYR A 126 -15.11 1.53 -2.12
N SER A 127 -14.77 0.24 -2.05
CA SER A 127 -14.43 -0.44 -0.81
C SER A 127 -13.08 -1.13 -0.97
N TYR A 128 -12.30 -1.17 0.10
CA TYR A 128 -11.12 -2.03 0.17
C TYR A 128 -11.50 -3.50 0.46
N HIS A 129 -12.50 -3.74 1.32
CA HIS A 129 -12.96 -5.09 1.64
C HIS A 129 -14.33 -5.37 1.00
N LEU A 130 -14.44 -6.45 0.24
CA LEU A 130 -15.71 -6.95 -0.30
C LEU A 130 -15.78 -8.46 -0.03
N ASP A 131 -16.60 -8.85 0.96
CA ASP A 131 -16.74 -10.26 1.39
C ASP A 131 -15.38 -10.96 1.59
N ASP A 132 -14.51 -10.34 2.39
CA ASP A 132 -13.11 -10.74 2.67
C ASP A 132 -12.13 -10.63 1.48
N ALA A 133 -12.58 -10.25 0.28
CA ALA A 133 -11.71 -9.97 -0.84
C ALA A 133 -11.13 -8.55 -0.80
N VAL A 134 -9.91 -8.41 -1.31
CA VAL A 134 -9.22 -7.12 -1.50
C VAL A 134 -9.00 -6.84 -2.99
N PRO A 135 -8.69 -5.59 -3.40
CA PRO A 135 -8.47 -5.25 -4.79
C PRO A 135 -7.17 -5.88 -5.31
N GLU A 136 -7.28 -7.09 -5.84
CA GLU A 136 -6.15 -7.93 -6.29
C GLU A 136 -5.82 -7.78 -7.78
N CYS A 137 -6.71 -7.14 -8.55
CA CYS A 137 -6.49 -6.79 -9.94
C CYS A 137 -6.14 -5.31 -10.04
N ALA A 138 -5.23 -4.92 -10.92
CA ALA A 138 -4.97 -3.51 -11.21
C ALA A 138 -4.91 -3.29 -12.72
N CYS A 139 -5.36 -2.13 -13.19
CA CYS A 139 -5.12 -1.75 -14.57
C CYS A 139 -3.63 -1.54 -14.78
N ASP A 140 -3.04 -2.18 -15.78
CA ASP A 140 -1.64 -1.90 -16.12
C ASP A 140 -1.45 -0.41 -16.38
N SER A 141 -2.26 0.22 -17.24
CA SER A 141 -2.05 1.61 -17.65
C SER A 141 -2.16 2.62 -16.50
N CYS A 142 -3.30 2.67 -15.79
CA CYS A 142 -3.56 3.69 -14.76
C CYS A 142 -3.38 3.21 -13.31
N SER A 143 -2.96 1.97 -13.09
CA SER A 143 -2.77 1.35 -11.76
C SER A 143 -4.01 1.25 -10.87
N LYS A 144 -5.19 1.74 -11.30
CA LYS A 144 -6.42 1.67 -10.49
C LYS A 144 -6.72 0.23 -10.09
N PRO A 145 -7.01 -0.02 -8.81
CA PRO A 145 -7.19 -1.36 -8.30
C PRO A 145 -8.67 -1.77 -8.36
N PHE A 146 -8.91 -3.06 -8.50
CA PHE A 146 -10.23 -3.65 -8.62
C PHE A 146 -10.28 -4.98 -7.87
N HIS A 147 -11.40 -5.26 -7.20
CA HIS A 147 -11.72 -6.65 -6.86
C HIS A 147 -11.91 -7.44 -8.15
N GLN A 148 -11.44 -8.68 -8.17
CA GLN A 148 -11.61 -9.56 -9.33
C GLN A 148 -13.09 -9.74 -9.68
N SER A 149 -13.95 -9.89 -8.67
CA SER A 149 -15.41 -10.01 -8.82
C SER A 149 -16.02 -8.78 -9.48
N CYS A 150 -15.72 -7.57 -8.96
CA CYS A 150 -16.23 -6.32 -9.51
C CYS A 150 -15.82 -6.11 -10.98
N LEU A 151 -14.54 -6.33 -11.29
CA LEU A 151 -14.05 -6.17 -12.66
C LEU A 151 -14.64 -7.23 -13.61
N THR A 152 -14.81 -8.45 -13.12
CA THR A 152 -15.44 -9.54 -13.88
C THR A 152 -16.89 -9.21 -14.22
N GLU A 153 -17.67 -8.77 -13.23
CA GLU A 153 -19.07 -8.38 -13.43
C GLU A 153 -19.19 -7.21 -14.40
N TRP A 154 -18.36 -6.19 -14.24
CA TRP A 154 -18.30 -5.05 -15.15
C TRP A 154 -18.05 -5.47 -16.60
N LEU A 155 -16.98 -6.25 -16.85
CA LEU A 155 -16.63 -6.67 -18.20
C LEU A 155 -17.69 -7.58 -18.84
N ARG A 156 -18.36 -8.45 -18.07
CA ARG A 156 -19.47 -9.27 -18.57
C ARG A 156 -20.65 -8.44 -19.09
N GLY A 157 -20.82 -7.21 -18.60
CA GLY A 157 -21.87 -6.29 -19.04
C GLY A 157 -21.56 -5.57 -20.36
N LEU A 158 -20.32 -5.64 -20.87
CA LEU A 158 -19.92 -4.89 -22.06
C LEU A 158 -20.02 -5.75 -23.33
N PRO A 159 -20.61 -5.23 -24.42
CA PRO A 159 -20.68 -5.95 -25.70
C PRO A 159 -19.31 -6.09 -26.39
N THR A 160 -18.32 -5.30 -25.98
CA THR A 160 -16.95 -5.31 -26.54
C THR A 160 -16.05 -6.33 -25.85
N THR A 161 -16.47 -6.90 -24.72
CA THR A 161 -15.66 -7.86 -23.98
C THR A 161 -15.54 -9.18 -24.72
N GLN A 162 -14.30 -9.64 -24.85
CA GLN A 162 -13.98 -10.96 -25.39
C GLN A 162 -13.66 -11.92 -24.24
N GLN A 163 -14.11 -13.16 -24.37
CA GLN A 163 -13.78 -14.22 -23.41
C GLN A 163 -12.95 -15.30 -24.11
N SER A 164 -11.87 -15.73 -23.46
CA SER A 164 -11.12 -16.93 -23.82
C SER A 164 -10.91 -17.77 -22.57
N PHE A 165 -11.49 -18.97 -22.54
CA PHE A 165 -11.52 -19.84 -21.35
C PHE A 165 -12.02 -19.10 -20.11
N ASN A 166 -11.18 -19.01 -19.08
CA ASN A 166 -11.41 -18.34 -17.81
C ASN A 166 -10.81 -16.92 -17.78
N ARG A 167 -10.61 -16.29 -18.93
CA ARG A 167 -10.11 -14.91 -19.01
C ARG A 167 -11.04 -14.02 -19.81
N LEU A 168 -11.31 -12.85 -19.26
CA LEU A 168 -12.03 -11.76 -19.95
C LEU A 168 -11.03 -10.69 -20.37
N PHE A 169 -11.21 -10.20 -21.59
CA PHE A 169 -10.41 -9.14 -22.20
C PHE A 169 -11.37 -8.00 -22.55
N GLY A 170 -11.05 -6.80 -22.09
CA GLY A 170 -11.85 -5.61 -22.39
C GLY A 170 -11.08 -4.34 -22.09
N GLU A 171 -11.81 -3.28 -21.79
CA GLU A 171 -11.26 -1.95 -21.54
C GLU A 171 -11.42 -1.58 -20.06
N CYS A 172 -10.40 -0.94 -19.51
CA CYS A 172 -10.40 -0.41 -18.15
C CYS A 172 -11.54 0.62 -18.00
N PRO A 173 -12.38 0.54 -16.95
CA PRO A 173 -13.50 1.48 -16.74
C PRO A 173 -13.09 2.96 -16.63
N TYR A 174 -11.80 3.21 -16.38
CA TYR A 174 -11.27 4.55 -16.11
C TYR A 174 -10.43 5.14 -17.23
N CYS A 175 -9.54 4.35 -17.84
CA CYS A 175 -8.62 4.87 -18.86
C CYS A 175 -8.88 4.29 -20.26
N ASN A 176 -9.85 3.39 -20.42
CA ASN A 176 -10.20 2.70 -21.67
C ASN A 176 -9.05 1.89 -22.32
N TYR A 177 -7.90 1.75 -21.65
CA TYR A 177 -6.85 0.84 -22.10
C TYR A 177 -7.22 -0.61 -21.84
N ALA A 178 -6.59 -1.52 -22.59
CA ALA A 178 -6.79 -2.96 -22.43
C ALA A 178 -6.56 -3.41 -20.98
N ILE A 179 -7.48 -4.22 -20.47
CA ILE A 179 -7.39 -4.87 -19.16
C ILE A 179 -7.84 -6.33 -19.30
N THR A 180 -7.23 -7.21 -18.51
CA THR A 180 -7.56 -8.65 -18.49
C THR A 180 -7.85 -9.07 -17.06
N VAL A 181 -8.90 -9.86 -16.85
CA VAL A 181 -9.21 -10.47 -15.56
C VAL A 181 -9.42 -11.96 -15.73
N THR A 182 -8.90 -12.75 -14.79
CA THR A 182 -9.15 -14.19 -14.71
C THR A 182 -10.42 -14.41 -13.90
N THR A 183 -11.36 -15.20 -14.40
CA THR A 183 -12.61 -15.54 -13.71
C THR A 183 -12.45 -16.88 -12.99
N HIS A 184 -12.82 -16.94 -11.71
CA HIS A 184 -12.99 -18.19 -10.97
C HIS A 184 -14.35 -18.81 -11.23
#